data_AF-A0A0B4XKS5-F1
#
_entry.id   AF-A0A0B4XKS5-F1
#
_cell.length_a   1.000
_cell.length_b   1.000
_cell.length_c   1.000
_cell.angle_alpha   90.00
_cell.angle_beta   90.00
_cell.angle_gamma   90.00
#
_symmetry.space_group_name_H-M   'P 1'
#
loop_
_entity.id
_entity.type
_entity.pdbx_description
1 polymer ?
#
loop_
_entity_poly.entity_id
_entity_poly.type
_entity_poly.pdbx_seq_one_letter_code
_entity_poly.pdbx_strand_id
1 'polypeptide(L)'
;MAALFRLENSRDAAAIQRILRHLTDWLHAPQQAGLRRSFTEWLRRVLLPGRLPDITIPAMQELQEVDDMLAERVQEWYAEYERKGLQDGMRKGMAQGMEKGRCDEARRILLGLLTHRFGPVSPEVEAQLQEADVATLEAWTLRVLDARCPEDLFND
;
A
#
# COMPACT_ATOMS: atom_id res chain seq x y z
N MET A 1 20.64 12.50 -21.80
CA MET A 1 20.46 12.23 -20.34
C MET A 1 19.11 12.73 -19.80
N ALA A 2 18.60 13.90 -20.19
CA ALA A 2 17.33 14.43 -19.66
C ALA A 2 16.05 13.64 -20.02
N ALA A 3 16.08 12.80 -21.06
CA ALA A 3 14.93 11.95 -21.42
C ALA A 3 14.82 10.71 -20.51
N LEU A 4 15.95 10.10 -20.14
CA LEU A 4 16.01 8.93 -19.24
C LEU A 4 15.45 9.27 -17.85
N PHE A 5 15.93 10.37 -17.27
CA PHE A 5 15.44 10.89 -15.98
C PHE A 5 13.94 11.24 -15.99
N ARG A 6 13.43 11.76 -17.11
CA ARG A 6 12.00 12.06 -17.26
C ARG A 6 11.16 10.78 -17.35
N LEU A 7 11.67 9.76 -18.01
CA LEU A 7 11.02 8.46 -18.13
C LEU A 7 10.94 7.76 -16.75
N GLU A 8 12.05 7.76 -16.00
CA GLU A 8 12.12 7.18 -14.65
C GLU A 8 11.19 7.88 -13.64
N ASN A 9 10.98 9.20 -13.77
CA ASN A 9 10.10 9.97 -12.88
C ASN A 9 8.65 10.10 -13.37
N SER A 10 8.30 9.56 -14.54
CA SER A 10 6.94 9.69 -15.07
C SER A 10 5.96 8.81 -14.29
N ARG A 11 4.90 9.40 -13.73
CA ARG A 11 3.88 8.67 -12.95
C ARG A 11 2.73 8.13 -13.80
N ASP A 12 2.63 8.59 -15.04
CA ASP A 12 1.54 8.32 -15.99
C ASP A 12 2.10 7.70 -17.28
N ALA A 13 1.47 6.65 -17.81
CA ALA A 13 1.95 5.99 -19.01
C ALA A 13 1.54 6.74 -20.28
N ALA A 14 0.54 7.62 -20.25
CA ALA A 14 0.36 8.58 -21.35
C ALA A 14 1.56 9.56 -21.42
N ALA A 15 2.20 9.87 -20.29
CA ALA A 15 3.48 10.58 -20.29
C ALA A 15 4.63 9.71 -20.82
N ILE A 16 4.71 8.43 -20.43
CA ILE A 16 5.73 7.50 -20.94
C ILE A 16 5.61 7.35 -22.46
N GLN A 17 4.41 7.09 -23.00
CA GLN A 17 4.17 7.00 -24.45
C GLN A 17 4.55 8.28 -25.19
N ARG A 18 4.23 9.46 -24.65
CA ARG A 18 4.66 10.73 -25.28
C ARG A 18 6.17 10.83 -25.35
N ILE A 19 6.88 10.48 -24.28
CA ILE A 19 8.34 10.52 -24.25
C ILE A 19 8.92 9.48 -25.22
N LEU A 20 8.34 8.28 -25.29
CA LEU A 20 8.78 7.24 -26.21
C LEU A 20 8.57 7.64 -27.68
N ARG A 21 7.41 8.18 -28.05
CA ARG A 21 7.19 8.73 -29.40
C ARG A 21 8.22 9.78 -29.78
N HIS A 22 8.47 10.74 -28.88
CA HIS A 22 9.51 11.75 -29.11
C HIS A 22 10.92 11.14 -29.25
N LEU A 23 11.22 10.07 -28.50
CA LEU A 23 12.50 9.37 -28.61
C LEU A 23 12.61 8.57 -29.92
N THR A 24 11.54 7.93 -30.36
CA THR A 24 11.48 7.21 -31.63
C THR A 24 11.69 8.15 -32.81
N ASP A 25 10.99 9.29 -32.82
CA ASP A 25 11.15 10.32 -33.86
C ASP A 25 12.58 10.87 -33.89
N TRP A 26 13.16 11.13 -32.71
CA TRP A 26 14.52 11.66 -32.61
C TRP A 26 15.60 10.65 -33.00
N LEU A 27 15.34 9.35 -32.80
CA LEU A 27 16.25 8.24 -33.10
C LEU A 27 15.95 7.55 -34.44
N HIS A 28 15.30 8.25 -35.38
CA HIS A 28 14.91 7.70 -36.67
C HIS A 28 16.10 7.50 -37.63
N ALA A 29 17.18 8.29 -37.51
CA ALA A 29 18.30 8.25 -38.44
C ALA A 29 19.01 6.88 -38.43
N PRO A 30 19.36 6.30 -39.60
CA PRO A 30 19.95 4.95 -39.68
C PRO A 30 21.30 4.83 -38.94
N GLN A 31 22.03 5.93 -38.78
CA GLN A 31 23.29 5.98 -38.03
C GLN A 31 23.09 5.76 -36.51
N GLN A 32 21.87 5.92 -36.00
CA GLN A 32 21.54 5.80 -34.57
C GLN A 32 20.95 4.42 -34.23
N ALA A 33 20.98 3.45 -35.15
CA ALA A 33 20.43 2.11 -34.93
C ALA A 33 21.00 1.42 -33.66
N GLY A 34 22.29 1.61 -33.36
CA GLY A 34 22.91 1.07 -32.14
C GLY A 34 22.36 1.68 -30.84
N LEU A 35 22.07 2.99 -30.86
CA LEU A 35 21.48 3.68 -29.71
C LEU A 35 20.02 3.27 -29.52
N ARG A 36 19.25 3.14 -30.61
CA ARG A 36 17.86 2.65 -30.57
C ARG A 36 17.78 1.27 -29.92
N ARG A 37 18.59 0.31 -30.37
CA ARG A 37 18.66 -1.04 -29.76
C ARG A 37 19.06 -1.01 -28.29
N SER A 38 20.06 -0.21 -27.93
CA SER A 38 20.51 -0.11 -26.53
C SER A 38 19.40 0.44 -25.63
N PHE A 39 18.63 1.40 -26.12
CA PHE A 39 17.51 1.98 -25.41
C PHE A 39 16.36 0.97 -25.27
N THR A 40 16.02 0.23 -26.33
CA THR A 40 15.04 -0.86 -26.30
C THR A 40 15.41 -1.92 -25.26
N GLU A 41 16.67 -2.36 -25.23
CA GLU A 41 17.13 -3.35 -24.24
C GLU A 41 17.08 -2.80 -22.81
N TRP A 42 17.42 -1.53 -22.58
CA TRP A 42 17.28 -0.92 -21.25
C TRP A 42 15.81 -0.82 -20.81
N LEU A 43 14.91 -0.38 -21.71
CA LEU A 43 13.46 -0.34 -21.44
C LEU A 43 12.95 -1.73 -21.03
N ARG A 44 13.31 -2.75 -21.81
CA ARG A 44 12.88 -4.13 -21.61
C ARG A 44 13.41 -4.74 -20.33
N ARG A 45 14.67 -4.47 -19.95
CA ARG A 45 15.33 -5.13 -18.82
C ARG A 45 15.23 -4.38 -17.50
N VAL A 46 15.07 -3.06 -17.54
CA VAL A 46 15.16 -2.21 -16.34
C VAL A 46 13.86 -1.48 -16.09
N LEU A 47 13.41 -0.64 -17.03
CA LEU A 47 12.27 0.24 -16.77
C LEU A 47 10.97 -0.56 -16.66
N LEU A 48 10.65 -1.37 -17.68
CA LEU A 48 9.36 -2.04 -17.75
C LEU A 48 9.18 -3.08 -16.64
N PRO A 49 10.17 -3.95 -16.31
CA PRO A 49 10.03 -4.86 -15.17
C PRO A 49 9.88 -4.15 -13.82
N GLY A 50 10.56 -3.02 -13.62
CA GLY A 50 10.43 -2.22 -12.40
C GLY A 50 9.07 -1.51 -12.26
N ARG A 51 8.42 -1.19 -13.39
CA ARG A 51 7.10 -0.54 -13.40
C ARG A 51 5.95 -1.52 -13.49
N LEU A 52 6.19 -2.70 -14.08
CA LEU A 52 5.20 -3.70 -14.41
C LEU A 52 5.66 -5.09 -13.89
N PRO A 53 5.88 -5.27 -12.57
CA PRO A 53 6.47 -6.49 -12.01
C PRO A 53 5.70 -7.79 -12.30
N ASP A 54 4.42 -7.71 -12.66
CA ASP A 54 3.54 -8.89 -12.88
C ASP A 54 3.13 -9.10 -14.35
N ILE A 55 3.65 -8.31 -15.29
CA ILE A 55 3.21 -8.35 -16.68
C ILE A 55 4.27 -9.03 -17.55
N THR A 56 3.84 -10.03 -18.32
CA THR A 56 4.70 -10.66 -19.32
C THR A 56 4.89 -9.72 -20.50
N ILE A 57 6.09 -9.16 -20.60
CA ILE A 57 6.47 -8.29 -21.71
C ILE A 57 6.86 -9.18 -22.90
N PRO A 58 6.24 -9.00 -24.09
CA PRO A 58 6.64 -9.73 -25.28
C PRO A 58 8.11 -9.45 -25.63
N ALA A 59 8.73 -10.35 -26.40
CA ALA A 59 10.06 -10.08 -26.95
C ALA A 59 9.95 -8.97 -27.99
N MET A 60 10.70 -7.89 -27.80
CA MET A 60 10.67 -6.69 -28.65
C MET A 60 12.09 -6.32 -29.02
N GLN A 61 12.30 -6.00 -30.30
CA GLN A 61 13.62 -5.67 -30.85
C GLN A 61 13.71 -4.21 -31.26
N GLU A 62 12.59 -3.58 -31.60
CA GLU A 62 12.53 -2.19 -32.02
C GLU A 62 11.79 -1.32 -31.01
N LEU A 63 12.23 -0.06 -30.91
CA LEU A 63 11.64 0.90 -29.98
C LEU A 63 10.16 1.19 -30.33
N GLN A 64 9.80 1.13 -31.61
CA GLN A 64 8.42 1.30 -32.07
C GLN A 64 7.50 0.23 -31.51
N GLU A 65 7.95 -1.03 -31.46
CA GLU A 65 7.13 -2.13 -30.92
C GLU A 65 6.76 -1.83 -29.46
N VAL A 66 7.71 -1.30 -28.67
CA VAL A 66 7.49 -0.90 -27.27
C VAL A 66 6.41 0.18 -27.16
N ASP A 67 6.42 1.16 -28.06
CA ASP A 67 5.40 2.21 -28.12
C ASP A 67 4.02 1.63 -28.48
N ASP A 68 3.95 0.77 -29.48
CA ASP A 68 2.70 0.13 -29.93
C ASP A 68 2.08 -0.73 -28.81
N MET A 69 2.89 -1.57 -28.16
CA MET A 69 2.43 -2.36 -27.02
C MET A 69 1.95 -1.48 -25.86
N LEU A 70 2.67 -0.40 -25.56
CA LEU A 70 2.23 0.54 -24.54
C LEU A 70 0.93 1.21 -24.98
N ALA A 71 0.76 1.59 -26.24
CA ALA A 71 -0.47 2.17 -26.77
C ALA A 71 -1.67 1.26 -26.55
N GLU A 72 -1.51 -0.04 -26.79
CA GLU A 72 -2.59 -1.03 -26.68
C GLU A 72 -2.91 -1.44 -25.23
N ARG A 73 -1.89 -1.59 -24.38
CA ARG A 73 -2.05 -2.28 -23.08
C ARG A 73 -1.98 -1.38 -21.84
N VAL A 74 -1.58 -0.13 -21.99
CA VAL A 74 -1.45 0.82 -20.86
C VAL A 74 -2.75 0.99 -20.07
N GLN A 75 -3.89 1.06 -20.75
CA GLN A 75 -5.18 1.28 -20.10
C GLN A 75 -5.58 0.09 -19.23
N GLU A 76 -5.38 -1.13 -19.75
CA GLU A 76 -5.68 -2.37 -19.03
C GLU A 76 -4.80 -2.50 -17.78
N TRP A 77 -3.51 -2.18 -17.91
CA TRP A 77 -2.60 -2.21 -16.77
C TRP A 77 -2.96 -1.18 -15.71
N TYR A 78 -3.27 0.07 -16.08
CA TYR A 78 -3.71 1.07 -15.11
C TYR A 78 -4.97 0.65 -14.36
N ALA A 79 -5.96 0.14 -15.09
CA ALA A 79 -7.19 -0.37 -14.48
C ALA A 79 -6.90 -1.52 -13.50
N GLU A 80 -5.98 -2.43 -13.86
CA GLU A 80 -5.59 -3.53 -12.97
C GLU A 80 -4.84 -3.04 -11.72
N TYR A 81 -3.89 -2.12 -11.87
CA TYR A 81 -3.17 -1.51 -10.75
C TYR A 81 -4.09 -0.73 -9.81
N GLU A 82 -4.99 0.07 -10.37
CA GLU A 82 -5.99 0.81 -9.60
C GLU A 82 -6.90 -0.15 -8.83
N ARG A 83 -7.38 -1.21 -9.49
CA ARG A 83 -8.20 -2.25 -8.85
C ARG A 83 -7.45 -2.97 -7.74
N LYS A 84 -6.19 -3.39 -7.96
CA LYS A 84 -5.34 -4.02 -6.93
C LYS A 84 -5.12 -3.07 -5.76
N GLY A 85 -4.79 -1.80 -6.04
CA GLY A 85 -4.58 -0.77 -5.03
C GLY A 85 -5.83 -0.51 -4.18
N LEU A 86 -7.00 -0.44 -4.81
CA LEU A 86 -8.28 -0.28 -4.11
C LEU A 86 -8.59 -1.51 -3.24
N GLN A 87 -8.40 -2.72 -3.77
CA GLN A 87 -8.64 -3.95 -3.04
C GLN A 87 -7.72 -4.08 -1.82
N ASP A 88 -6.43 -3.78 -1.97
CA ASP A 88 -5.48 -3.77 -0.87
C ASP A 88 -5.80 -2.69 0.16
N GLY A 89 -6.18 -1.49 -0.29
CA GLY A 89 -6.64 -0.40 0.56
C GLY A 89 -7.86 -0.79 1.39
N MET A 90 -8.88 -1.38 0.76
CA MET A 90 -10.08 -1.87 1.44
C MET A 90 -9.74 -2.98 2.44
N ARG A 91 -8.91 -3.94 2.06
CA ARG A 91 -8.50 -5.04 2.96
C ARG A 91 -7.78 -4.52 4.20
N LYS A 92 -6.80 -3.62 4.02
CA LYS A 92 -6.06 -3.00 5.13
C LYS A 92 -6.97 -2.15 6.00
N GLY A 93 -7.83 -1.34 5.39
CA GLY A 93 -8.78 -0.49 6.11
C GLY A 93 -9.78 -1.30 6.93
N MET A 94 -10.30 -2.40 6.37
CA MET A 94 -11.21 -3.30 7.08
C MET A 94 -10.53 -4.00 8.25
N ALA A 95 -9.31 -4.50 8.07
CA ALA A 95 -8.54 -5.14 9.14
C ALA A 95 -8.27 -4.16 10.31
N GLN A 96 -7.79 -2.95 9.99
CA GLN A 96 -7.55 -1.91 11.00
C GLN A 96 -8.83 -1.46 11.68
N GLY A 97 -9.92 -1.29 10.92
CA GLY A 97 -11.22 -0.91 11.46
C GLY A 97 -11.79 -1.97 12.40
N MET A 98 -11.65 -3.25 12.05
CA MET A 98 -12.11 -4.36 12.89
C MET A 98 -11.28 -4.50 14.17
N GLU A 99 -9.96 -4.35 14.09
CA GLU A 99 -9.08 -4.37 15.26
C GLU A 99 -9.38 -3.19 16.21
N LYS A 100 -9.50 -1.97 15.66
CA LYS A 100 -9.88 -0.79 16.45
C LYS A 100 -11.26 -0.97 17.09
N GLY A 101 -12.25 -1.44 16.33
CA GLY A 101 -13.59 -1.69 16.85
C GLY A 101 -13.62 -2.71 17.98
N ARG A 102 -12.81 -3.78 17.89
CA ARG A 102 -12.65 -4.76 18.98
C ARG A 102 -12.02 -4.14 20.21
N CYS A 103 -10.98 -3.31 20.05
CA CYS A 103 -10.30 -2.65 21.16
C CYS A 103 -11.22 -1.65 21.87
N ASP A 104 -11.89 -0.79 21.11
CA ASP A 104 -12.82 0.20 21.62
C ASP A 104 -13.99 -0.47 22.37
N GLU A 105 -14.51 -1.59 21.84
CA GLU A 105 -15.60 -2.33 22.50
C GLU A 105 -15.12 -3.05 23.77
N ALA A 106 -13.97 -3.73 23.75
CA ALA A 106 -13.41 -4.39 24.93
C ALA A 106 -13.15 -3.38 26.06
N ARG A 107 -12.58 -2.22 25.71
CA ARG A 107 -12.38 -1.08 26.61
C ARG A 107 -13.69 -0.60 27.22
N ARG A 108 -14.72 -0.39 26.39
CA ARG A 108 -16.04 0.09 26.82
C ARG A 108 -16.71 -0.90 27.78
N ILE A 109 -16.61 -2.20 27.49
CA ILE A 109 -17.16 -3.26 28.34
C ILE A 109 -16.44 -3.26 29.70
N LEU A 110 -15.11 -3.28 29.71
CA LEU A 110 -14.32 -3.31 30.94
C LEU A 110 -14.56 -2.06 31.80
N LEU A 111 -14.60 -0.87 31.18
CA LEU A 111 -14.94 0.37 31.87
C LEU A 111 -16.33 0.30 32.50
N GLY A 112 -17.33 -0.24 31.79
CA GLY A 112 -18.68 -0.44 32.31
C GLY A 112 -18.72 -1.38 33.51
N LEU A 113 -17.97 -2.49 33.45
CA LEU A 113 -17.87 -3.46 34.56
C LEU A 113 -17.21 -2.84 35.79
N LEU A 114 -16.09 -2.13 35.59
CA LEU A 114 -15.39 -1.41 36.64
C LEU A 114 -16.31 -0.38 37.31
N THR A 115 -16.99 0.44 36.50
CA THR A 115 -17.89 1.48 36.99
C THR A 115 -19.06 0.90 37.77
N HIS A 116 -19.63 -0.21 37.29
CA HIS A 116 -20.73 -0.89 37.95
C HIS A 116 -20.33 -1.54 39.29
N ARG A 117 -19.13 -2.14 39.36
CA ARG A 117 -18.69 -2.89 40.54
C ARG A 117 -18.05 -2.00 41.61
N PHE A 118 -17.29 -1.00 41.21
CA PHE A 118 -16.45 -0.20 42.11
C PHE A 118 -16.86 1.28 42.16
N GLY A 119 -17.81 1.70 41.35
CA GLY A 119 -18.16 3.12 41.19
C GLY A 119 -17.23 3.85 40.22
N PRO A 120 -17.26 5.19 40.19
CA PRO A 120 -16.44 5.97 39.26
C PRO A 120 -14.96 5.59 39.34
N VAL A 121 -14.36 5.27 38.20
CA VAL A 121 -12.93 4.97 38.09
C VAL A 121 -12.08 6.22 38.06
N SER A 122 -10.85 6.12 38.55
CA SER A 122 -9.90 7.24 38.53
C SER A 122 -9.38 7.52 37.11
N PRO A 123 -8.90 8.75 36.83
CA PRO A 123 -8.29 9.08 35.54
C PRO A 123 -7.08 8.22 35.18
N GLU A 124 -6.36 7.72 36.18
CA GLU A 124 -5.20 6.83 35.99
C GLU A 124 -5.63 5.47 35.42
N VAL A 125 -6.72 4.91 35.94
CA VAL A 125 -7.32 3.67 35.44
C VAL A 125 -7.86 3.85 34.02
N GLU A 126 -8.49 4.99 33.72
CA GLU A 126 -8.94 5.31 32.36
C GLU A 126 -7.78 5.41 31.37
N ALA A 127 -6.66 6.04 31.76
CA ALA A 127 -5.46 6.12 30.92
C ALA A 127 -4.85 4.74 30.66
N GLN A 128 -4.75 3.89 31.68
CA GLN A 128 -4.24 2.53 31.53
C GLN A 128 -5.13 1.66 30.65
N LEU A 129 -6.45 1.83 30.75
CA LEU A 129 -7.36 1.24 29.79
C LEU A 129 -6.95 1.72 28.39
N GLN A 130 -6.95 3.04 28.12
CA GLN A 130 -6.67 3.64 26.80
C GLN A 130 -5.42 3.08 26.09
N GLU A 131 -4.35 2.83 26.83
CA GLU A 131 -3.09 2.33 26.28
C GLU A 131 -3.05 0.81 26.06
N ALA A 132 -3.94 0.06 26.70
CA ALA A 132 -3.96 -1.39 26.60
C ALA A 132 -4.45 -1.90 25.24
N ASP A 133 -3.85 -3.01 24.79
CA ASP A 133 -4.31 -3.74 23.61
C ASP A 133 -5.51 -4.66 23.92
N VAL A 134 -6.11 -5.22 22.86
CA VAL A 134 -7.30 -6.08 22.98
C VAL A 134 -7.05 -7.26 23.92
N ALA A 135 -5.90 -7.91 23.83
CA ALA A 135 -5.58 -9.10 24.63
C ALA A 135 -5.49 -8.77 26.12
N THR A 136 -4.87 -7.64 26.45
CA THR A 136 -4.77 -7.14 27.82
C THR A 136 -6.13 -6.77 28.37
N LEU A 137 -6.96 -6.07 27.58
CA LEU A 137 -8.34 -5.72 27.97
C LEU A 137 -9.21 -6.97 28.19
N GLU A 138 -9.10 -7.99 27.34
CA GLU A 138 -9.80 -9.27 27.49
C GLU A 138 -9.35 -10.00 28.78
N ALA A 139 -8.04 -10.02 29.08
CA ALA A 139 -7.52 -10.61 30.31
C ALA A 139 -7.99 -9.88 31.57
N TRP A 140 -7.95 -8.54 31.57
CA TRP A 140 -8.47 -7.74 32.67
C TRP A 140 -9.98 -7.92 32.85
N THR A 141 -10.73 -8.13 31.75
CA THR A 141 -12.17 -8.44 31.83
C THR A 141 -12.45 -9.72 32.60
N LEU A 142 -11.59 -10.74 32.51
CA LEU A 142 -11.75 -11.95 33.33
C LEU A 142 -11.35 -11.68 34.78
N ARG A 143 -10.24 -10.97 35.01
CA ARG A 143 -9.74 -10.64 36.36
C ARG A 143 -10.69 -9.72 37.14
N VAL A 144 -11.49 -8.89 36.44
CA VAL A 144 -12.46 -7.99 37.08
C VAL A 144 -13.56 -8.71 37.83
N LEU A 145 -13.73 -10.01 37.64
CA LEU A 145 -14.69 -10.80 38.40
C LEU A 145 -14.16 -11.13 39.81
N ASP A 146 -12.84 -11.26 39.96
CA ASP A 146 -12.18 -11.68 41.20
C ASP A 146 -11.50 -10.52 41.96
N ALA A 147 -11.22 -9.41 41.27
CA ALA A 147 -10.56 -8.22 41.85
C ALA A 147 -11.32 -7.65 43.06
N ARG A 148 -10.64 -7.02 44.03
CA ARG A 148 -11.30 -6.36 45.18
C ARG A 148 -11.42 -4.85 44.99
N CYS A 149 -10.56 -4.27 44.17
CA CYS A 149 -10.59 -2.89 43.73
C CYS A 149 -10.08 -2.77 42.28
N PRO A 150 -10.31 -1.63 41.58
CA PRO A 150 -9.82 -1.43 40.22
C PRO A 150 -8.31 -1.62 40.06
N GLU A 151 -7.53 -1.24 41.09
CA GLU A 151 -6.07 -1.30 41.08
C GLU A 151 -5.52 -2.74 41.04
N ASP A 152 -6.29 -3.73 41.53
CA ASP A 152 -5.93 -5.15 41.51
C ASP A 152 -5.83 -5.73 40.07
N LEU A 153 -6.36 -5.04 39.06
CA LEU A 153 -6.26 -5.46 37.66
C LEU A 153 -4.87 -5.25 37.06
N PHE A 154 -4.14 -4.26 37.58
CA PHE A 154 -2.89 -3.77 36.99
C PHE A 154 -1.65 -4.30 37.72
N ASN A 155 -1.83 -4.95 38.86
CA ASN A 155 -0.76 -5.64 39.58
C ASN A 155 -0.65 -7.07 39.06
N ASP A 156 0.54 -7.52 38.66
CA ASP A 156 0.77 -8.93 38.25
C ASP A 156 0.51 -9.93 39.40
#